data_AF-A0A1I1GES5-F1
#
_entry.id   AF-A0A1I1GES5-F1
#
_cell.length_a   1.000
_cell.length_b   1.000
_cell.length_c   1.000
_cell.angle_alpha   90.00
_cell.angle_beta   90.00
_cell.angle_gamma   90.00
#
_symmetry.space_group_name_H-M   'P 1'
#
loop_
_entity.id
_entity.type
_entity.pdbx_description
1 polymer ?
#
loop_
_entity_poly.entity_id
_entity_poly.type
_entity_poly.pdbx_seq_one_letter_code
_entity_poly.pdbx_strand_id
1 'polypeptide(L)'
;MDFKYRIIKDETVYLRMADCINALGYSSEQVFIKENPDAYEVSDEYGLLIEESKYNNLLNCRHNTSEVNMQITYVETLECRINNYCKLYPIKYMLAKELLEHQAYQSGYSNIDDFINKNDIPDEIKRISKSFESRSSSLKSYNKKLQELKDPAFINMNSIAENGLELQFLTVCERGSVGLLAFIIGENCIKEVLFDDEYIYTDFGVLSGEVYWKEYCDDTDFDNVKISDVKLGRDFREFNILENLIWTLNKVDFDDEGDWLYCDKPGVSLGINKDIAMNLLSNGNIAKIVLIPGIVDWRRNVILTKAEIRA
;
A
#
# COMPACT_ATOMS: atom_id res chain seq x y z
N MET A 1 -12.99 -17.05 -6.53
CA MET A 1 -13.99 -17.06 -5.45
C MET A 1 -14.12 -15.62 -5.06
N ASP A 2 -15.26 -15.00 -5.37
CA ASP A 2 -15.34 -13.54 -5.45
C ASP A 2 -15.90 -13.00 -4.14
N PHE A 3 -15.05 -12.32 -3.36
CA PHE A 3 -15.50 -11.53 -2.22
C PHE A 3 -16.12 -10.25 -2.77
N LYS A 4 -17.44 -10.09 -2.61
CA LYS A 4 -18.15 -8.95 -3.23
C LYS A 4 -17.77 -7.61 -2.61
N TYR A 5 -17.42 -7.58 -1.32
CA TYR A 5 -17.06 -6.35 -0.61
C TYR A 5 -16.02 -6.63 0.47
N ARG A 6 -14.88 -5.92 0.43
CA ARG A 6 -13.95 -5.80 1.55
C ARG A 6 -14.37 -4.60 2.39
N ILE A 7 -14.49 -4.79 3.70
CA ILE A 7 -14.91 -3.75 4.64
C ILE A 7 -13.68 -3.31 5.41
N ILE A 8 -13.34 -2.03 5.37
CA ILE A 8 -12.20 -1.49 6.10
C ILE A 8 -12.75 -0.74 7.31
N LYS A 9 -12.35 -1.17 8.51
CA LYS A 9 -12.72 -0.54 9.78
C LYS A 9 -11.50 -0.53 10.69
N ASP A 10 -11.20 0.62 11.30
CA ASP A 10 -10.10 0.78 12.25
C ASP A 10 -8.78 0.16 11.71
N GLU A 11 -8.45 0.51 10.46
CA GLU A 11 -7.23 0.05 9.76
C GLU A 11 -7.14 -1.47 9.51
N THR A 12 -8.22 -2.19 9.81
CA THR A 12 -8.30 -3.64 9.67
C THR A 12 -9.26 -4.02 8.54
N VAL A 13 -8.85 -4.98 7.72
CA VAL A 13 -9.66 -5.48 6.60
C VAL A 13 -10.52 -6.64 7.07
N TYR A 14 -11.83 -6.49 6.88
CA TYR A 14 -12.83 -7.47 7.21
C TYR A 14 -13.53 -7.97 5.95
N LEU A 15 -13.89 -9.25 6.00
CA LEU A 15 -14.67 -9.95 4.99
C LEU A 15 -16.02 -10.34 5.61
N ARG A 16 -17.09 -10.32 4.82
CA ARG A 16 -18.40 -10.80 5.30
C ARG A 16 -18.35 -12.31 5.52
N MET A 17 -18.85 -12.76 6.68
CA MET A 17 -18.84 -14.17 7.05
C MET A 17 -19.51 -15.04 5.98
N ALA A 18 -20.65 -14.62 5.44
CA ALA A 18 -21.38 -15.31 4.38
C ALA A 18 -20.50 -15.65 3.15
N ASP A 19 -19.57 -14.77 2.78
CA ASP A 19 -18.66 -14.99 1.64
C ASP A 19 -17.53 -15.96 2.04
N CYS A 20 -17.01 -15.81 3.26
CA CYS A 20 -15.93 -16.64 3.81
C CYS A 20 -16.33 -18.10 4.05
N ILE A 21 -17.53 -18.36 4.58
CA ILE A 21 -17.95 -19.71 4.98
C ILE A 21 -18.16 -20.62 3.76
N ASN A 22 -18.70 -20.05 2.67
CA ASN A 22 -18.83 -20.73 1.39
C ASN A 22 -17.44 -21.07 0.85
N ALA A 23 -16.48 -20.14 1.00
CA ALA A 23 -15.11 -20.33 0.55
C ALA A 23 -14.35 -21.40 1.33
N LEU A 24 -14.60 -21.50 2.64
CA LEU A 24 -14.02 -22.49 3.53
C LEU A 24 -14.77 -23.84 3.56
N GLY A 25 -15.79 -24.00 2.71
CA GLY A 25 -16.56 -25.24 2.56
C GLY A 25 -17.50 -25.55 3.73
N TYR A 26 -17.92 -24.55 4.50
CA TYR A 26 -18.91 -24.73 5.56
C TYR A 26 -20.34 -24.69 5.01
N SER A 27 -21.21 -25.52 5.58
CA SER A 27 -22.62 -25.59 5.19
C SER A 27 -23.49 -24.47 5.75
N SER A 28 -23.05 -23.78 6.81
CA SER A 28 -23.74 -22.63 7.41
C SER A 28 -22.83 -21.84 8.36
N GLU A 29 -23.22 -20.60 8.65
CA GLU A 29 -22.49 -19.70 9.56
C GLU A 29 -22.48 -20.24 11.00
N GLN A 30 -23.56 -20.92 11.42
CA GLN A 30 -23.68 -21.51 12.75
C GLN A 30 -22.64 -22.62 12.99
N VAL A 31 -22.35 -23.41 11.96
CA VAL A 31 -21.30 -24.45 12.03
C VAL A 31 -19.92 -23.80 12.12
N PHE A 32 -19.68 -22.75 11.33
CA PHE A 32 -18.43 -21.99 11.39
C PHE A 32 -18.19 -21.37 12.77
N ILE A 33 -19.19 -20.70 13.35
CA ILE A 33 -19.12 -20.05 14.67
C ILE A 33 -18.84 -21.06 15.77
N LYS A 34 -19.45 -22.25 15.69
CA LYS A 34 -19.23 -23.32 16.67
C LYS A 34 -17.79 -23.85 16.63
N GLU A 35 -17.20 -23.97 15.44
CA GLU A 35 -15.84 -24.48 15.26
C GLU A 35 -14.77 -23.41 15.50
N ASN A 36 -15.08 -22.13 15.26
CA ASN A 36 -14.13 -21.01 15.33
C ASN A 36 -14.75 -19.79 16.04
N PRO A 37 -15.04 -19.90 17.35
CA PRO A 37 -15.75 -18.86 18.08
C PRO A 37 -15.00 -17.51 18.13
N ASP A 38 -13.66 -17.53 18.01
CA ASP A 38 -12.82 -16.33 18.09
C ASP A 38 -12.48 -15.71 16.71
N ALA A 39 -12.98 -16.31 15.64
CA ALA A 39 -12.63 -15.96 14.27
C ALA A 39 -13.49 -14.85 13.66
N TYR A 40 -14.50 -14.36 14.38
CA TYR A 40 -15.44 -13.39 13.84
C TYR A 40 -15.75 -12.25 14.81
N GLU A 41 -16.28 -11.18 14.25
CA GLU A 41 -16.75 -10.00 14.96
C GLU A 41 -18.15 -9.61 14.49
N VAL A 42 -18.89 -8.95 15.37
CA VAL A 42 -20.25 -8.49 15.08
C VAL A 42 -20.21 -6.99 14.80
N SER A 43 -20.72 -6.58 13.64
CA SER A 43 -20.92 -5.19 13.26
C SER A 43 -22.41 -4.89 13.14
N ASP A 44 -22.87 -3.80 13.74
CA ASP A 44 -24.27 -3.36 13.66
C ASP A 44 -24.68 -2.99 12.23
N GLU A 45 -23.71 -2.56 11.40
CA GLU A 45 -23.94 -2.10 10.02
C GLU A 45 -23.76 -3.22 8.98
N TYR A 46 -22.80 -4.12 9.22
CA TYR A 46 -22.38 -5.12 8.22
C TYR A 46 -22.62 -6.58 8.63
N GLY A 47 -23.18 -6.80 9.83
CA GLY A 47 -23.44 -8.13 10.35
C GLY A 47 -22.17 -8.84 10.80
N LEU A 48 -22.07 -10.14 10.53
CA LEU A 48 -20.95 -10.97 10.95
C LEU A 48 -19.76 -10.80 10.01
N LEU A 49 -18.62 -10.43 10.58
CA LEU A 49 -17.39 -10.13 9.87
C LEU A 49 -16.27 -11.07 10.32
N ILE A 50 -15.34 -11.36 9.42
CA ILE A 50 -14.12 -12.11 9.71
C ILE A 50 -12.95 -11.24 9.27
N GLU A 51 -12.02 -10.99 10.19
CA GLU A 51 -10.76 -10.33 9.86
C GLU A 51 -10.01 -11.14 8.79
N GLU A 52 -9.54 -10.48 7.74
CA GLU A 52 -8.89 -11.15 6.59
C GLU A 52 -7.69 -12.00 7.03
N SER A 53 -6.94 -11.56 8.05
CA SER A 53 -5.82 -12.32 8.62
C SER A 53 -6.28 -13.66 9.24
N LYS A 54 -7.40 -13.66 9.96
CA LYS A 54 -7.99 -14.85 10.58
C LYS A 54 -8.58 -15.79 9.52
N TYR A 55 -9.25 -15.23 8.51
CA TYR A 55 -9.72 -16.00 7.36
C TYR A 55 -8.57 -16.74 6.66
N ASN A 56 -7.47 -16.05 6.38
CA ASN A 56 -6.31 -16.62 5.72
C ASN A 56 -5.66 -17.74 6.54
N ASN A 57 -5.60 -17.58 7.87
CA ASN A 57 -5.12 -18.63 8.76
C ASN A 57 -6.02 -19.88 8.71
N LEU A 58 -7.34 -19.70 8.72
CA LEU A 58 -8.30 -20.82 8.65
C LEU A 58 -8.24 -21.55 7.31
N LEU A 59 -8.04 -20.82 6.21
CA LEU A 59 -7.86 -21.38 4.88
C LEU A 59 -6.61 -22.27 4.82
N ASN A 60 -5.49 -21.78 5.38
CA ASN A 60 -4.22 -22.51 5.45
C ASN A 60 -4.30 -23.79 6.31
N CYS A 61 -5.09 -23.78 7.38
CA CYS A 61 -5.26 -24.96 8.24
C CYS A 61 -6.12 -26.06 7.60
N ARG A 62 -7.02 -25.73 6.67
CA ARG A 62 -7.97 -26.67 6.06
C ARG A 62 -7.53 -27.23 4.72
N HIS A 63 -6.80 -26.45 3.94
CA HIS A 63 -6.27 -26.90 2.66
C HIS A 63 -4.78 -27.21 2.81
N ASN A 64 -4.39 -28.46 2.59
CA ASN A 64 -2.98 -28.88 2.37
C ASN A 64 -2.49 -28.33 1.02
N THR A 65 -2.64 -27.04 0.77
CA THR A 65 -2.29 -26.40 -0.49
C THR A 65 -0.91 -25.80 -0.36
N SER A 66 0.09 -26.65 -0.57
CA SER A 66 1.45 -26.23 -0.86
C SER A 66 1.59 -25.50 -2.21
N GLU A 67 0.52 -25.36 -3.01
CA GLU A 67 0.63 -24.77 -4.37
C GLU A 67 -0.52 -23.84 -4.81
N VAL A 68 -1.55 -23.55 -3.98
CA VAL A 68 -2.72 -22.80 -4.49
C VAL A 68 -3.07 -21.49 -3.77
N ASN A 69 -2.61 -21.19 -2.55
CA ASN A 69 -2.99 -19.91 -1.90
C ASN A 69 -1.96 -19.36 -0.88
N MET A 70 -0.71 -19.83 -0.90
CA MET A 70 0.28 -19.32 0.05
C MET A 70 0.95 -18.05 -0.47
N GLN A 71 0.77 -16.99 0.34
CA GLN A 71 1.47 -15.69 0.36
C GLN A 71 0.76 -14.51 -0.32
N ILE A 72 -0.29 -13.94 0.29
CA ILE A 72 -0.71 -12.58 -0.06
C ILE A 72 -1.21 -11.71 1.12
N THR A 73 -0.70 -11.89 2.34
CA THR A 73 -0.87 -10.89 3.43
C THR A 73 0.33 -10.76 4.35
N TYR A 74 1.52 -11.22 3.94
CA TYR A 74 2.73 -11.03 4.76
C TYR A 74 3.68 -10.06 4.05
N VAL A 75 3.33 -8.78 4.08
CA VAL A 75 4.38 -7.76 3.96
C VAL A 75 5.06 -7.75 5.32
N GLU A 76 6.34 -8.13 5.37
CA GLU A 76 7.12 -8.05 6.61
C GLU A 76 7.18 -6.56 6.99
N THR A 77 6.35 -6.12 7.94
CA THR A 77 6.40 -4.76 8.48
C THR A 77 7.39 -4.71 9.64
N LEU A 78 7.88 -3.52 9.97
CA LEU A 78 8.75 -3.34 11.12
C LEU A 78 8.05 -3.83 12.40
N GLU A 79 6.77 -3.49 12.56
CA GLU A 79 5.94 -3.94 13.67
C GLU A 79 5.78 -5.46 13.70
N CYS A 80 5.52 -6.09 12.55
CA CYS A 80 5.43 -7.56 12.47
C CYS A 80 6.75 -8.22 12.90
N ARG A 81 7.89 -7.67 12.49
CA ARG A 81 9.22 -8.15 12.84
C ARG A 81 9.54 -7.96 14.32
N ILE A 82 9.18 -6.80 14.88
CA ILE A 82 9.28 -6.51 16.32
C ILE A 82 8.38 -7.47 17.12
N ASN A 83 7.13 -7.65 16.71
CA ASN A 83 6.17 -8.51 17.39
C ASN A 83 6.61 -9.98 17.37
N ASN A 84 7.12 -10.47 16.24
CA ASN A 84 7.69 -11.81 16.14
C ASN A 84 8.93 -11.97 17.01
N TYR A 85 9.80 -10.96 17.06
CA TYR A 85 10.93 -10.97 17.99
C TYR A 85 10.46 -11.05 19.44
N CYS A 86 9.50 -10.22 19.85
CA CYS A 86 8.93 -10.23 21.19
C CYS A 86 8.28 -11.59 21.53
N LYS A 87 7.55 -12.21 20.58
CA LYS A 87 6.93 -13.54 20.74
C LYS A 87 7.95 -14.66 20.88
N LEU A 88 9.10 -14.54 20.21
CA LEU A 88 10.19 -15.52 20.26
C LEU A 88 11.22 -15.22 21.37
N TYR A 89 11.09 -14.08 22.04
CA TYR A 89 11.98 -13.67 23.13
C TYR A 89 12.07 -14.71 24.27
N PRO A 90 10.98 -15.39 24.69
CA PRO A 90 11.08 -16.46 25.68
C PRO A 90 12.05 -17.59 25.27
N ILE A 91 12.15 -17.89 23.98
CA ILE A 91 13.10 -18.88 23.45
C ILE A 91 14.53 -18.35 23.53
N LYS A 92 14.77 -17.08 23.15
CA LYS A 92 16.07 -16.42 23.35
C LYS A 92 16.48 -16.47 24.82
N TYR A 93 15.55 -16.17 25.73
CA TYR A 93 15.79 -16.23 27.16
C TYR A 93 16.14 -17.64 27.63
N MET A 94 15.41 -18.68 27.20
CA MET A 94 15.72 -20.07 27.55
C MET A 94 17.11 -20.50 27.07
N LEU A 95 17.53 -20.07 25.88
CA LEU A 95 18.80 -20.47 25.27
C LEU A 95 19.99 -19.64 25.75
N ALA A 96 19.78 -18.38 26.12
CA ALA A 96 20.83 -17.42 26.45
C ALA A 96 20.76 -16.91 27.90
N LYS A 97 20.04 -17.61 28.78
CA LYS A 97 19.77 -17.17 30.15
C LYS A 97 21.03 -16.76 30.92
N GLU A 98 22.02 -17.64 30.98
CA GLU A 98 23.26 -17.42 31.73
C GLU A 98 24.05 -16.21 31.20
N LEU A 99 24.00 -15.98 29.89
CA LEU A 99 24.66 -14.86 29.25
C LEU A 99 23.93 -13.54 29.56
N LEU A 100 22.60 -13.54 29.53
CA LEU A 100 21.77 -12.38 29.88
C LEU A 100 21.91 -12.02 31.37
N GLU A 101 21.99 -13.02 32.26
CA GLU A 101 22.23 -12.80 33.70
C GLU A 101 23.60 -12.16 33.93
N HIS A 102 24.63 -12.66 33.25
CA HIS A 102 25.96 -12.09 33.31
C HIS A 102 26.00 -10.64 32.77
N GLN A 103 25.32 -10.35 31.66
CA GLN A 103 25.22 -9.00 31.10
C GLN A 103 24.44 -8.04 31.99
N ALA A 104 23.36 -8.51 32.62
CA ALA A 104 22.59 -7.74 33.58
C ALA A 104 23.46 -7.32 34.77
N TYR A 105 24.22 -8.26 35.33
CA TYR A 105 25.16 -8.01 36.43
C TYR A 105 26.25 -7.01 36.03
N GLN A 106 26.87 -7.19 34.85
CA GLN A 106 27.88 -6.26 34.34
C GLN A 106 27.33 -4.84 34.11
N SER A 107 26.05 -4.73 33.78
CA SER A 107 25.37 -3.46 33.54
C SER A 107 24.79 -2.84 34.82
N GLY A 108 25.06 -3.44 36.00
CA GLY A 108 24.64 -2.91 37.31
C GLY A 108 23.19 -3.19 37.68
N TYR A 109 22.50 -4.09 36.97
CA TYR A 109 21.12 -4.45 37.27
C TYR A 109 21.06 -5.57 38.31
N SER A 110 20.22 -5.37 39.34
CA SER A 110 19.98 -6.35 40.40
C SER A 110 18.99 -7.44 39.99
N ASN A 111 18.23 -7.19 38.92
CA ASN A 111 17.19 -8.06 38.39
C ASN A 111 17.36 -8.18 36.87
N ILE A 112 17.32 -9.42 36.37
CA ILE A 112 17.38 -9.71 34.95
C ILE A 112 16.18 -9.14 34.19
N ASP A 113 14.99 -9.15 34.78
CA ASP A 113 13.78 -8.65 34.10
C ASP A 113 13.86 -7.12 33.87
N ASP A 114 14.48 -6.39 34.80
CA ASP A 114 14.74 -4.96 34.64
C ASP A 114 15.73 -4.68 33.51
N PHE A 115 16.80 -5.47 33.41
CA PHE A 115 17.79 -5.37 32.34
C PHE A 115 17.17 -5.70 30.97
N ILE A 116 16.37 -6.77 30.90
CA ILE A 116 15.69 -7.22 29.69
C ILE A 116 14.76 -6.13 29.14
N ASN A 117 13.91 -5.57 29.99
CA ASN A 117 12.90 -4.60 29.58
C ASN A 117 13.48 -3.21 29.26
N LYS A 118 14.55 -2.79 29.95
CA LYS A 118 15.11 -1.44 29.80
C LYS A 118 16.22 -1.37 28.76
N ASN A 119 16.94 -2.47 28.51
CA ASN A 119 18.10 -2.48 27.61
C ASN A 119 17.93 -3.50 26.47
N ASP A 120 17.86 -4.81 26.77
CA ASP A 120 18.02 -5.84 25.73
C ASP A 120 16.88 -5.86 24.69
N ILE A 121 15.62 -5.76 25.13
CA ILE A 121 14.47 -5.65 24.21
C ILE A 121 14.54 -4.32 23.41
N PRO A 122 14.66 -3.14 24.05
CA PRO A 122 14.78 -1.88 23.31
C PRO A 122 15.95 -1.81 22.32
N ASP A 123 17.12 -2.33 22.68
CA ASP A 123 18.29 -2.30 21.79
C ASP A 123 18.18 -3.28 20.63
N GLU A 124 17.53 -4.43 20.83
CA GLU A 124 17.22 -5.31 19.70
C GLU A 124 16.14 -4.72 18.80
N ILE A 125 15.10 -4.07 19.35
CA ILE A 125 14.12 -3.32 18.56
C ILE A 125 14.83 -2.27 17.69
N LYS A 126 15.76 -1.48 18.25
CA LYS A 126 16.57 -0.52 17.48
C LYS A 126 17.38 -1.20 16.38
N ARG A 127 17.99 -2.36 16.65
CA ARG A 127 18.72 -3.14 15.64
C ARG A 127 17.80 -3.65 14.54
N ILE A 128 16.63 -4.17 14.90
CA ILE A 128 15.61 -4.65 13.96
C ILE A 128 15.17 -3.49 13.07
N SER A 129 14.84 -2.32 13.63
CA SER A 129 14.49 -1.10 12.88
C SER A 129 15.58 -0.68 11.90
N LYS A 130 16.83 -0.59 12.37
CA LYS A 130 17.97 -0.23 11.50
C LYS A 130 18.22 -1.27 10.41
N SER A 131 18.04 -2.56 10.71
CA SER A 131 18.16 -3.64 9.73
C SER A 131 17.03 -3.62 8.70
N PHE A 132 15.83 -3.22 9.10
CA PHE A 132 14.66 -3.10 8.24
C PHE A 132 14.85 -1.97 7.23
N GLU A 133 15.30 -0.80 7.69
CA GLU A 133 15.58 0.37 6.85
C GLU A 133 16.76 0.15 5.88
N SER A 134 17.70 -0.73 6.23
CA SER A 134 18.91 -0.96 5.43
C SER A 134 18.78 -2.08 4.38
N ARG A 135 17.83 -3.01 4.52
CA ARG A 135 17.77 -4.27 3.75
C ARG A 135 16.97 -4.25 2.44
N SER A 136 15.99 -3.36 2.25
CA SER A 136 15.25 -3.32 0.98
C SER A 136 15.54 -2.03 0.19
N SER A 137 16.22 -2.20 -0.95
CA SER A 137 16.40 -1.12 -1.94
C SER A 137 15.07 -0.49 -2.36
N SER A 138 14.01 -1.30 -2.39
CA SER A 138 12.64 -0.88 -2.67
C SER A 138 12.06 0.04 -1.58
N LEU A 139 12.26 -0.23 -0.29
CA LEU A 139 11.80 0.68 0.78
C LEU A 139 12.59 2.00 0.80
N LYS A 140 13.89 1.95 0.48
CA LYS A 140 14.69 3.19 0.30
C LYS A 140 14.15 4.02 -0.86
N SER A 141 13.86 3.39 -2.01
CA SER A 141 13.25 4.06 -3.16
C SER A 141 11.86 4.62 -2.83
N TYR A 142 11.02 3.84 -2.16
CA TYR A 142 9.70 4.27 -1.66
C TYR A 142 9.80 5.51 -0.76
N ASN A 143 10.71 5.48 0.22
CA ASN A 143 10.92 6.61 1.12
C ASN A 143 11.52 7.83 0.41
N LYS A 144 12.38 7.64 -0.61
CA LYS A 144 12.91 8.74 -1.43
C LYS A 144 11.77 9.46 -2.16
N LYS A 145 10.89 8.70 -2.85
CA LYS A 145 9.69 9.24 -3.51
C LYS A 145 8.77 9.99 -2.53
N LEU A 146 8.63 9.46 -1.31
CA LEU A 146 7.86 10.14 -0.26
C LEU A 146 8.48 11.47 0.18
N GLN A 147 9.81 11.59 0.19
CA GLN A 147 10.48 12.86 0.49
C GLN A 147 10.34 13.84 -0.68
N GLU A 148 10.46 13.38 -1.92
CA GLU A 148 10.24 14.20 -3.13
C GLU A 148 8.81 14.76 -3.17
N LEU A 149 7.80 13.97 -2.76
CA LEU A 149 6.42 14.45 -2.60
C LEU A 149 6.26 15.58 -1.58
N LYS A 150 7.14 15.66 -0.59
CA LYS A 150 7.12 16.72 0.44
C LYS A 150 7.88 17.97 0.00
N ASP A 151 8.63 17.90 -1.10
CA ASP A 151 9.38 19.04 -1.60
C ASP A 151 8.49 19.89 -2.53
N PRO A 152 8.08 21.11 -2.12
CA PRO A 152 7.26 21.98 -2.95
C PRO A 152 7.98 22.48 -4.20
N ALA A 153 9.32 22.35 -4.28
CA ALA A 153 10.07 22.62 -5.50
C ALA A 153 9.86 21.54 -6.57
N PHE A 154 9.52 20.32 -6.15
CA PHE A 154 9.23 19.20 -7.04
C PHE A 154 7.73 19.09 -7.35
N ILE A 155 6.89 19.03 -6.31
CA ILE A 155 5.43 18.94 -6.44
C ILE A 155 4.75 20.00 -5.56
N ASN A 156 4.14 21.01 -6.19
CA ASN A 156 3.42 22.04 -5.47
C ASN A 156 1.95 21.64 -5.28
N MET A 157 1.65 21.01 -4.15
CA MET A 157 0.29 20.55 -3.83
C MET A 157 -0.76 21.67 -3.77
N ASN A 158 -0.35 22.91 -3.45
CA ASN A 158 -1.26 24.05 -3.45
C ASN A 158 -1.62 24.44 -4.89
N SER A 159 -0.62 24.52 -5.77
CA SER A 159 -0.81 24.78 -7.20
C SER A 159 -1.75 23.74 -7.83
N ILE A 160 -1.55 22.45 -7.52
CA ILE A 160 -2.43 21.35 -7.95
C ILE A 160 -3.88 21.61 -7.50
N ALA A 161 -4.08 21.89 -6.21
CA ALA A 161 -5.43 22.11 -5.65
C ALA A 161 -6.10 23.38 -6.22
N GLU A 162 -5.36 24.47 -6.38
CA GLU A 162 -5.85 25.75 -6.95
C GLU A 162 -6.33 25.59 -8.39
N ASN A 163 -5.74 24.65 -9.15
CA ASN A 163 -6.14 24.32 -10.51
C ASN A 163 -7.21 23.20 -10.57
N GLY A 164 -7.84 22.87 -9.44
CA GLY A 164 -8.91 21.87 -9.39
C GLY A 164 -8.41 20.44 -9.57
N LEU A 165 -7.14 20.17 -9.33
CA LEU A 165 -6.56 18.83 -9.40
C LEU A 165 -6.40 18.22 -8.00
N GLU A 166 -6.25 16.90 -7.93
CA GLU A 166 -5.88 16.17 -6.73
C GLU A 166 -4.72 15.21 -6.98
N LEU A 167 -3.96 14.90 -5.92
CA LEU A 167 -3.01 13.79 -5.92
C LEU A 167 -3.67 12.54 -5.36
N GLN A 168 -3.51 11.43 -6.08
CA GLN A 168 -3.80 10.09 -5.59
C GLN A 168 -2.55 9.21 -5.68
N PHE A 169 -2.53 8.17 -4.86
CA PHE A 169 -1.35 7.34 -4.68
C PHE A 169 -1.73 5.87 -4.74
N LEU A 170 -0.84 5.06 -5.29
CA LEU A 170 -0.95 3.61 -5.27
C LEU A 170 0.33 3.01 -4.71
N THR A 171 0.21 2.34 -3.57
CA THR A 171 1.28 1.50 -3.03
C THR A 171 1.18 0.12 -3.66
N VAL A 172 2.27 -0.32 -4.29
CA VAL A 172 2.37 -1.61 -4.96
C VAL A 172 3.31 -2.49 -4.17
N CYS A 173 2.85 -3.66 -3.73
CA CYS A 173 3.69 -4.65 -3.06
C CYS A 173 3.81 -5.90 -3.93
N GLU A 174 5.01 -6.20 -4.39
CA GLU A 174 5.30 -7.40 -5.18
C GLU A 174 6.53 -8.12 -4.63
N ARG A 175 6.38 -9.39 -4.26
CA ARG A 175 7.50 -10.28 -3.84
C ARG A 175 8.43 -9.65 -2.79
N GLY A 176 7.86 -8.94 -1.81
CA GLY A 176 8.61 -8.25 -0.76
C GLY A 176 9.25 -6.91 -1.17
N SER A 177 9.05 -6.48 -2.42
CA SER A 177 9.33 -5.12 -2.87
C SER A 177 8.12 -4.23 -2.71
N VAL A 178 8.37 -2.99 -2.31
CA VAL A 178 7.36 -1.95 -2.19
C VAL A 178 7.65 -0.83 -3.18
N GLY A 179 6.64 -0.40 -3.90
CA GLY A 179 6.68 0.70 -4.87
C GLY A 179 5.61 1.73 -4.54
N LEU A 180 5.88 2.97 -4.91
CA LEU A 180 4.92 4.07 -4.83
C LEU A 180 4.73 4.63 -6.23
N LEU A 181 3.47 4.66 -6.67
CA LEU A 181 3.01 5.40 -7.84
C LEU A 181 2.16 6.57 -7.36
N ALA A 182 2.31 7.71 -8.02
CA ALA A 182 1.56 8.93 -7.72
C ALA A 182 0.90 9.42 -9.00
N PHE A 183 -0.29 9.98 -8.88
CA PHE A 183 -1.10 10.41 -10.00
C PHE A 183 -1.72 11.76 -9.70
N ILE A 184 -1.62 12.68 -10.64
CA ILE A 184 -2.37 13.92 -10.68
C ILE A 184 -3.65 13.64 -11.44
N ILE A 185 -4.79 13.94 -10.82
CA ILE A 185 -6.11 13.67 -11.36
C ILE A 185 -7.00 14.90 -11.30
N GLY A 186 -7.95 14.98 -12.22
CA GLY A 186 -8.90 16.08 -12.28
C GLY A 186 -10.10 15.74 -13.15
N GLU A 187 -10.88 16.77 -13.46
CA GLU A 187 -11.93 16.62 -14.46
C GLU A 187 -11.29 16.37 -15.82
N ASN A 188 -11.63 15.23 -16.42
CA ASN A 188 -11.15 14.81 -17.73
C ASN A 188 -9.62 14.65 -17.82
N CYS A 189 -8.92 14.41 -16.71
CA CYS A 189 -7.49 14.13 -16.73
C CYS A 189 -7.01 13.14 -15.65
N ILE A 190 -6.08 12.28 -16.04
CA ILE A 190 -5.24 11.47 -15.15
C ILE A 190 -3.81 11.41 -15.71
N LYS A 191 -2.84 11.80 -14.90
CA LYS A 191 -1.42 11.77 -15.26
C LYS A 191 -0.58 11.10 -14.17
N GLU A 192 0.31 10.19 -14.55
CA GLU A 192 1.34 9.65 -13.66
C GLU A 192 2.40 10.70 -13.35
N VAL A 193 2.85 10.73 -12.10
CA VAL A 193 3.98 11.52 -11.63
C VAL A 193 5.24 10.67 -11.74
N LEU A 194 6.13 11.08 -12.64
CA LEU A 194 7.49 10.57 -12.78
C LEU A 194 8.41 11.26 -11.75
N PHE A 195 9.25 10.48 -11.08
CA PHE A 195 10.12 10.91 -9.99
C PHE A 195 11.59 11.02 -10.45
N ASP A 196 11.84 11.93 -11.38
CA ASP A 196 13.13 12.21 -12.01
C ASP A 196 13.38 13.73 -12.09
N ASP A 197 14.66 14.11 -12.21
CA ASP A 197 15.10 15.51 -12.10
C ASP A 197 14.66 16.39 -13.29
N GLU A 198 14.09 15.80 -14.34
CA GLU A 198 13.67 16.46 -15.58
C GLU A 198 12.23 16.99 -15.49
N TYR A 199 11.39 16.45 -14.60
CA TYR A 199 9.97 16.82 -14.52
C TYR A 199 9.67 17.58 -13.23
N ILE A 200 9.13 18.79 -13.38
CA ILE A 200 8.73 19.66 -12.26
C ILE A 200 7.21 19.88 -12.30
N TYR A 201 6.53 19.44 -11.25
CA TYR A 201 5.06 19.47 -11.11
C TYR A 201 4.62 20.65 -10.24
N THR A 202 5.04 21.86 -10.60
CA THR A 202 4.75 23.08 -9.83
C THR A 202 3.95 24.13 -10.61
N ASP A 203 4.03 24.08 -11.95
CA ASP A 203 3.48 25.10 -12.85
C ASP A 203 2.27 24.57 -13.65
N PHE A 204 1.10 24.59 -13.02
CA PHE A 204 -0.20 24.29 -13.64
C PHE A 204 -0.94 25.58 -14.00
N GLY A 205 -1.76 25.53 -15.04
CA GLY A 205 -2.65 26.62 -15.40
C GLY A 205 -3.97 26.12 -15.97
N VAL A 206 -5.03 26.91 -15.78
CA VAL A 206 -6.32 26.69 -16.44
C VAL A 206 -6.52 27.73 -17.53
N LEU A 207 -6.72 27.27 -18.77
CA LEU A 207 -7.04 28.13 -19.90
C LEU A 207 -8.35 27.65 -20.52
N SER A 208 -9.37 28.52 -20.51
CA SER A 208 -10.71 28.22 -21.05
C SER A 208 -11.39 26.97 -20.44
N GLY A 209 -11.15 26.71 -19.14
CA GLY A 209 -11.71 25.56 -18.42
C GLY A 209 -10.94 24.25 -18.61
N GLU A 210 -9.90 24.25 -19.44
CA GLU A 210 -9.02 23.11 -19.65
C GLU A 210 -7.73 23.29 -18.84
N VAL A 211 -7.25 22.21 -18.25
CA VAL A 211 -6.01 22.22 -17.47
C VAL A 211 -4.81 21.98 -18.38
N TYR A 212 -3.78 22.80 -18.19
CA TYR A 212 -2.50 22.76 -18.87
C TYR A 212 -1.37 22.61 -17.86
N TRP A 213 -0.29 21.99 -18.30
CA TRP A 213 0.97 21.91 -17.57
C TRP A 213 2.09 22.46 -18.46
N LYS A 214 2.99 23.24 -17.86
CA LYS A 214 4.26 23.62 -18.47
C LYS A 214 5.31 22.53 -18.29
N GLU A 215 5.71 21.90 -19.38
CA GLU A 215 6.87 21.01 -19.39
C GLU A 215 8.14 21.81 -19.72
N TYR A 216 9.27 21.45 -19.09
CA TYR A 216 10.56 22.06 -19.38
C TYR A 216 11.08 21.50 -20.71
N CYS A 217 11.15 22.32 -21.75
CA CYS A 217 11.84 21.99 -22.99
C CYS A 217 13.18 22.73 -22.99
N ASP A 218 14.27 22.04 -23.37
CA ASP A 218 15.65 22.54 -23.34
C ASP A 218 15.90 23.89 -24.07
N ASP A 219 14.92 24.39 -24.83
CA ASP A 219 14.98 25.60 -25.64
C ASP A 219 13.97 26.68 -25.19
N THR A 220 14.11 27.24 -23.98
CA THR A 220 13.57 28.56 -23.52
C THR A 220 12.07 28.91 -23.67
N ASP A 221 11.25 28.11 -24.36
CA ASP A 221 9.81 28.28 -24.49
C ASP A 221 9.11 27.16 -23.72
N PHE A 222 8.31 27.55 -22.73
CA PHE A 222 7.42 26.63 -22.04
C PHE A 222 6.24 26.33 -22.98
N ASP A 223 6.16 25.11 -23.48
CA ASP A 223 4.95 24.64 -24.15
C ASP A 223 3.87 24.35 -23.11
N ASN A 224 2.71 24.98 -23.26
CA ASN A 224 1.52 24.63 -22.47
C ASN A 224 0.96 23.33 -23.04
N VAL A 225 1.27 22.21 -22.39
CA VAL A 225 0.74 20.90 -22.77
C VAL A 225 -0.66 20.75 -22.18
N LYS A 226 -1.65 20.57 -23.05
CA LYS A 226 -3.02 20.30 -22.64
C LYS A 226 -3.11 18.92 -22.02
N ILE A 227 -3.46 18.85 -20.73
CA ILE A 227 -3.51 17.57 -19.99
C ILE A 227 -4.93 17.04 -19.80
N SER A 228 -5.97 17.78 -20.21
CA SER A 228 -7.38 17.37 -20.10
C SER A 228 -8.01 17.07 -21.47
N ASP A 229 -8.93 16.11 -21.53
CA ASP A 229 -9.74 15.85 -22.73
C ASP A 229 -11.21 15.64 -22.37
N VAL A 230 -12.04 16.64 -22.65
CA VAL A 230 -13.50 16.64 -22.40
C VAL A 230 -14.22 15.42 -22.98
N LYS A 231 -13.64 14.72 -23.97
CA LYS A 231 -14.21 13.47 -24.50
C LYS A 231 -14.23 12.33 -23.49
N LEU A 232 -13.37 12.37 -22.46
CA LEU A 232 -13.37 11.38 -21.39
C LEU A 232 -14.65 11.44 -20.56
N GLY A 233 -15.25 12.64 -20.42
CA GLY A 233 -16.53 12.85 -19.73
C GLY A 233 -16.54 12.32 -18.30
N ARG A 234 -15.40 12.38 -17.61
CA ARG A 234 -15.18 11.75 -16.31
C ARG A 234 -14.39 12.67 -15.42
N ASP A 235 -14.89 12.89 -14.21
CA ASP A 235 -14.08 13.45 -13.13
C ASP A 235 -13.38 12.34 -12.36
N PHE A 236 -12.05 12.25 -12.50
CA PHE A 236 -11.27 11.21 -11.84
C PHE A 236 -11.21 11.41 -10.32
N ARG A 237 -11.54 12.60 -9.80
CA ARG A 237 -11.53 12.91 -8.36
C ARG A 237 -12.67 12.22 -7.59
N GLU A 238 -13.75 11.85 -8.29
CA GLU A 238 -14.90 11.18 -7.69
C GLU A 238 -14.64 9.70 -7.34
N PHE A 239 -13.50 9.16 -7.75
CA PHE A 239 -13.17 7.73 -7.64
C PHE A 239 -11.77 7.54 -7.04
N ASN A 240 -11.52 6.38 -6.45
CA ASN A 240 -10.18 6.05 -5.97
C ASN A 240 -9.26 5.63 -7.13
N ILE A 241 -7.95 5.55 -6.85
CA ILE A 241 -6.96 5.31 -7.91
C ILE A 241 -7.12 3.95 -8.60
N LEU A 242 -7.57 2.91 -7.89
CA LEU A 242 -7.78 1.59 -8.49
C LEU A 242 -8.93 1.64 -9.50
N GLU A 243 -10.04 2.27 -9.12
CA GLU A 243 -11.20 2.47 -10.00
C GLU A 243 -10.83 3.29 -11.23
N ASN A 244 -10.00 4.32 -11.05
CA ASN A 244 -9.49 5.15 -12.13
C ASN A 244 -8.61 4.36 -13.09
N LEU A 245 -7.64 3.59 -12.59
CA LEU A 245 -6.76 2.77 -13.45
C LEU A 245 -7.55 1.68 -14.19
N ILE A 246 -8.49 1.01 -13.52
CA ILE A 246 -9.37 0.02 -14.16
C ILE A 246 -10.21 0.67 -15.26
N TRP A 247 -10.80 1.83 -15.00
CA TRP A 247 -11.58 2.54 -16.01
C TRP A 247 -10.71 2.91 -17.21
N THR A 248 -9.53 3.49 -16.97
CA THR A 248 -8.60 3.92 -18.03
C THR A 248 -8.16 2.73 -18.89
N LEU A 249 -7.73 1.62 -18.28
CA LEU A 249 -7.34 0.39 -18.98
C LEU A 249 -8.47 -0.19 -19.87
N ASN A 250 -9.73 0.04 -19.52
CA ASN A 250 -10.88 -0.46 -20.27
C ASN A 250 -11.42 0.52 -21.34
N LYS A 251 -11.04 1.79 -21.27
CA LYS A 251 -11.66 2.87 -22.06
C LYS A 251 -10.70 3.63 -22.95
N VAL A 252 -9.40 3.49 -22.72
CA VAL A 252 -8.36 4.18 -23.47
C VAL A 252 -7.42 3.16 -24.08
N ASP A 253 -6.98 3.42 -25.31
CA ASP A 253 -6.01 2.58 -25.99
C ASP A 253 -4.60 2.84 -25.46
N PHE A 254 -3.91 1.77 -25.07
CA PHE A 254 -2.52 1.78 -24.64
C PHE A 254 -1.62 1.19 -25.72
N ASP A 255 -0.43 1.76 -25.85
CA ASP A 255 0.66 1.19 -26.61
C ASP A 255 1.39 0.13 -25.76
N ASP A 256 1.78 -0.96 -26.41
CA ASP A 256 2.49 -2.07 -25.81
C ASP A 256 4.00 -1.87 -25.95
N GLU A 257 4.69 -1.65 -24.83
CA GLU A 257 6.14 -1.46 -24.78
C GLU A 257 6.81 -2.46 -23.84
N GLY A 258 7.00 -3.69 -24.31
CA GLY A 258 7.74 -4.72 -23.59
C GLY A 258 6.98 -5.20 -22.35
N ASP A 259 7.42 -4.79 -21.15
CA ASP A 259 6.76 -5.13 -19.88
C ASP A 259 5.73 -4.08 -19.43
N TRP A 260 5.57 -3.00 -20.20
CA TRP A 260 4.73 -1.85 -19.87
C TRP A 260 3.62 -1.63 -20.88
N LEU A 261 2.50 -1.10 -20.40
CA LEU A 261 1.47 -0.45 -21.19
C LEU A 261 1.62 1.05 -20.99
N TYR A 262 1.75 1.79 -22.08
CA TYR A 262 1.94 3.23 -22.03
C TYR A 262 0.81 3.95 -22.77
N CYS A 263 0.35 5.06 -22.23
CA CYS A 263 -0.58 5.95 -22.92
C CYS A 263 -0.11 7.37 -22.69
N ASP A 264 0.12 8.12 -23.76
CA ASP A 264 0.36 9.56 -23.72
C ASP A 264 -0.51 10.27 -24.75
N LYS A 265 -1.73 10.59 -24.31
CA LYS A 265 -2.79 11.21 -25.11
C LYS A 265 -3.42 12.33 -24.29
N PRO A 266 -4.06 13.33 -24.93
CA PRO A 266 -4.82 14.34 -24.20
C PRO A 266 -5.77 13.69 -23.17
N GLY A 267 -5.70 14.13 -21.91
CA GLY A 267 -6.49 13.57 -20.81
C GLY A 267 -5.89 12.35 -20.10
N VAL A 268 -5.01 11.57 -20.72
CA VAL A 268 -4.40 10.38 -20.11
C VAL A 268 -2.93 10.26 -20.47
N SER A 269 -2.07 10.41 -19.46
CA SER A 269 -0.62 10.25 -19.60
C SER A 269 -0.10 9.36 -18.46
N LEU A 270 0.06 8.05 -18.69
CA LEU A 270 0.55 7.13 -17.66
C LEU A 270 1.20 5.88 -18.26
N GLY A 271 2.17 5.33 -17.54
CA GLY A 271 2.71 3.99 -17.73
C GLY A 271 2.21 3.04 -16.66
N ILE A 272 1.87 1.81 -17.06
CA ILE A 272 1.51 0.76 -16.10
C ILE A 272 2.13 -0.57 -16.47
N ASN A 273 2.79 -1.21 -15.51
CA ASN A 273 3.38 -2.51 -15.72
C ASN A 273 2.28 -3.53 -16.05
N LYS A 274 2.53 -4.41 -17.03
CA LYS A 274 1.54 -5.38 -17.49
C LYS A 274 1.05 -6.33 -16.40
N ASP A 275 1.91 -6.71 -15.45
CA ASP A 275 1.48 -7.56 -14.34
C ASP A 275 0.50 -6.81 -13.41
N ILE A 276 0.71 -5.51 -13.20
CA ILE A 276 -0.22 -4.65 -12.46
C ILE A 276 -1.53 -4.48 -13.23
N ALA A 277 -1.47 -4.18 -14.53
CA ALA A 277 -2.65 -4.02 -15.37
C ALA A 277 -3.49 -5.31 -15.43
N MET A 278 -2.85 -6.46 -15.60
CA MET A 278 -3.50 -7.76 -15.56
C MET A 278 -4.08 -8.06 -14.18
N ASN A 279 -3.42 -7.68 -13.08
CA ASN A 279 -3.95 -7.81 -11.72
C ASN A 279 -5.22 -6.96 -11.52
N LEU A 280 -5.26 -5.74 -12.08
CA LEU A 280 -6.43 -4.86 -12.02
C LEU A 280 -7.61 -5.36 -12.88
N LEU A 281 -7.33 -5.90 -14.06
CA LEU A 281 -8.36 -6.33 -15.02
C LEU A 281 -8.88 -7.75 -14.79
N SER A 282 -8.03 -8.63 -14.28
CA SER A 282 -8.46 -9.97 -13.87
C SER A 282 -8.97 -9.88 -12.44
N ASN A 283 -10.21 -10.29 -12.19
CA ASN A 283 -10.85 -10.28 -10.86
C ASN A 283 -10.09 -11.13 -9.81
N GLY A 284 -8.90 -10.69 -9.37
CA GLY A 284 -8.08 -11.31 -8.33
C GLY A 284 -7.18 -12.49 -8.74
N ASN A 285 -6.87 -12.69 -10.04
CA ASN A 285 -6.17 -13.91 -10.49
C ASN A 285 -4.63 -13.87 -10.44
N ILE A 286 -4.00 -12.74 -10.13
CA ILE A 286 -2.53 -12.65 -10.04
C ILE A 286 -2.12 -12.46 -8.59
N ALA A 287 -1.95 -13.59 -7.90
CA ALA A 287 -1.58 -13.73 -6.50
C ALA A 287 -0.22 -13.12 -6.08
N LYS A 288 0.42 -12.28 -6.90
CA LYS A 288 1.81 -11.82 -6.70
C LYS A 288 1.92 -10.33 -6.37
N ILE A 289 0.88 -9.56 -6.63
CA ILE A 289 0.89 -8.09 -6.51
C ILE A 289 -0.27 -7.66 -5.63
N VAL A 290 0.04 -6.91 -4.57
CA VAL A 290 -0.95 -6.24 -3.71
C VAL A 290 -0.97 -4.76 -4.05
N LEU A 291 -2.17 -4.24 -4.26
CA LEU A 291 -2.43 -2.87 -4.66
C LEU A 291 -3.21 -2.18 -3.54
N ILE A 292 -2.60 -1.17 -2.91
CA ILE A 292 -3.17 -0.43 -1.79
C ILE A 292 -3.37 1.03 -2.22
N PRO A 293 -4.62 1.52 -2.31
CA PRO A 293 -4.86 2.92 -2.62
C PRO A 293 -4.40 3.78 -1.43
N GLY A 294 -3.43 4.65 -1.67
CA GLY A 294 -2.80 5.50 -0.67
C GLY A 294 -1.32 5.22 -0.47
N ILE A 295 -0.74 5.96 0.48
CA ILE A 295 0.66 5.81 0.92
C ILE A 295 0.66 5.04 2.23
N VAL A 296 1.33 3.89 2.28
CA VAL A 296 1.54 3.13 3.50
C VAL A 296 2.72 3.69 4.28
N ASP A 297 2.51 3.99 5.56
CA ASP A 297 3.56 4.20 6.54
C ASP A 297 4.02 2.85 7.09
N TRP A 298 5.13 2.35 6.57
CA TRP A 298 5.68 1.04 6.95
C TRP A 298 6.23 0.97 8.39
N ARG A 299 6.37 2.10 9.09
CA ARG A 299 6.78 2.13 10.50
C ARG A 299 5.58 1.97 11.43
N ARG A 300 4.46 2.62 11.08
CA ARG A 300 3.22 2.61 11.87
C ARG A 300 2.19 1.59 11.39
N ASN A 301 2.40 1.01 10.21
CA ASN A 301 1.47 0.13 9.52
C ASN A 301 0.09 0.77 9.26
N VAL A 302 0.09 2.08 8.94
CA VAL A 302 -1.13 2.86 8.65
C VAL A 302 -1.09 3.46 7.26
N ILE A 303 -2.24 3.85 6.71
CA ILE A 303 -2.30 4.66 5.48
C ILE A 303 -2.18 6.13 5.89
N LEU A 304 -1.21 6.86 5.31
CA LEU A 304 -1.05 8.28 5.57
C LEU A 304 -2.28 9.06 5.11
N THR A 305 -2.74 9.97 5.96
CA THR A 305 -3.81 10.90 5.61
C THR A 305 -3.31 11.99 4.65
N LYS A 306 -4.22 12.62 3.91
CA LYS A 306 -3.91 13.81 3.07
C LYS A 306 -3.17 14.91 3.87
N ALA A 307 -3.45 15.04 5.16
CA ALA A 307 -2.79 16.02 6.04
C ALA A 307 -1.33 15.66 6.33
N GLU A 308 -1.02 14.38 6.58
CA GLU A 308 0.34 13.91 6.86
C GLU A 308 1.24 13.87 5.62
N ILE A 309 0.63 13.75 4.43
CA ILE A 309 1.32 13.87 3.15
C ILE A 309 1.75 15.33 2.89
N ARG A 310 0.93 16.30 3.33
CA ARG A 310 1.17 17.75 3.17
C ARG A 310 2.10 18.37 4.22
N ALA A 311 2.32 17.69 5.35
CA ALA A 311 3.14 18.15 6.47
C ALA A 311 4.61 17.73 6.33
#